data_AF-A0A7I5EEC8-F1
#
_entry.id   AF-A0A7I5EEC8-F1
#
_cell.length_a   1.000
_cell.length_b   1.000
_cell.length_c   1.000
_cell.angle_alpha   90.00
_cell.angle_beta   90.00
_cell.angle_gamma   90.00
#
_symmetry.space_group_name_H-M   'P 1'
#
loop_
_entity.id
_entity.type
_entity.pdbx_description
1 polymer ?
#
loop_
_entity_poly.entity_id
_entity_poly.type
_entity_poly.pdbx_seq_one_letter_code
_entity_poly.pdbx_strand_id
1 'polypeptide(L)'
;MGRGSLLSDSEKKEQGLSNRRIARDLGRSHTVVDNFIKNPEEHGTRRSAGRPSLLSDRDKRRILREASNSTKSCMEIRSSLNLNASKDTVWRVIRKSQFIVKRKMRKAPFMTKKHRENRVAFARRCSRTEWNKVFVMC
;
A
#
# COMPACT_ATOMS: atom_id res chain seq x y z
N MET A 1 12.51 -21.97 0.61
CA MET A 1 11.35 -22.35 1.43
C MET A 1 11.53 -23.80 1.85
N GLY A 2 11.19 -24.16 3.08
CA GLY A 2 11.19 -25.56 3.50
C GLY A 2 10.22 -26.35 2.62
N ARG A 3 10.56 -27.59 2.27
CA ARG A 3 9.76 -28.43 1.37
C ARG A 3 8.47 -28.96 2.02
N GLY A 4 8.33 -28.84 3.34
CA GLY A 4 7.18 -29.35 4.11
C GLY A 4 6.37 -28.25 4.79
N SER A 5 5.12 -28.56 5.11
CA SER A 5 4.24 -27.73 5.94
C SER A 5 4.79 -27.57 7.37
N LEU A 6 4.34 -26.54 8.08
CA LEU A 6 4.66 -26.35 9.51
C LEU A 6 4.10 -27.51 10.36
N LEU A 7 4.70 -27.79 11.51
CA LEU A 7 4.11 -28.68 12.50
C LEU A 7 2.91 -27.99 13.17
N SER A 8 1.85 -28.74 13.46
CA SER A 8 0.67 -28.23 14.19
C SER A 8 0.79 -28.47 15.69
N ASP A 9 0.13 -27.63 16.49
CA ASP A 9 0.20 -27.67 17.96
C ASP A 9 -0.29 -29.00 18.59
N SER A 10 -1.01 -29.81 17.82
CA SER A 10 -1.48 -31.15 18.19
C SER A 10 -0.39 -32.23 18.16
N GLU A 11 0.75 -31.97 17.52
CA GLU A 11 1.87 -32.90 17.36
C GLU A 11 2.86 -32.81 18.55
N LYS A 12 2.33 -32.65 19.78
CA LYS A 12 3.14 -32.53 21.00
C LYS A 12 3.57 -33.91 21.51
N LYS A 13 4.82 -33.96 21.98
CA LYS A 13 5.50 -35.15 22.48
C LYS A 13 4.77 -35.73 23.70
N GLU A 14 4.17 -36.91 23.54
CA GLU A 14 3.91 -37.82 24.65
C GLU A 14 5.24 -38.38 25.18
N GLN A 15 5.41 -38.39 26.50
CA GLN A 15 6.68 -38.65 27.17
C GLN A 15 7.17 -40.09 26.94
N GLY A 16 8.38 -40.24 26.39
CA GLY A 16 9.11 -41.52 26.33
C GLY A 16 9.59 -41.98 24.95
N LEU A 17 9.09 -41.39 23.86
CA LEU A 17 9.44 -41.81 22.50
C LEU A 17 10.70 -41.09 21.97
N SER A 18 11.53 -41.82 21.22
CA SER A 18 12.67 -41.24 20.48
C SER A 18 12.17 -40.27 19.40
N ASN A 19 12.86 -39.16 19.19
CA ASN A 19 12.56 -38.18 18.13
C ASN A 19 12.43 -38.83 16.74
N ARG A 20 13.17 -39.92 16.49
CA ARG A 20 13.12 -40.68 15.23
C ARG A 20 11.83 -41.49 15.07
N ARG A 21 11.28 -41.98 16.18
CA ARG A 21 10.00 -42.67 16.23
C ARG A 21 8.85 -41.66 16.08
N ILE A 22 8.92 -40.55 16.81
CA ILE A 22 7.98 -39.41 16.67
C ILE A 22 7.93 -38.92 15.21
N ALA A 23 9.09 -38.74 14.57
CA ALA A 23 9.15 -38.33 13.16
C ALA A 23 8.49 -39.35 12.22
N ARG A 24 8.65 -40.65 12.48
CA ARG A 24 8.02 -41.73 11.70
C ARG A 24 6.50 -41.73 11.90
N ASP A 25 6.05 -41.63 13.14
CA ASP A 25 4.63 -41.64 13.52
C ASP A 25 3.90 -40.41 12.94
N LEU A 26 4.57 -39.25 12.92
CA LEU A 26 4.07 -38.01 12.32
C LEU A 26 4.27 -37.92 10.80
N GLY A 27 4.97 -38.87 10.17
CA GLY A 27 5.34 -38.79 8.74
C GLY A 27 6.21 -37.58 8.39
N ARG A 28 6.95 -37.02 9.36
CA ARG A 28 7.81 -35.84 9.19
C ARG A 28 9.29 -36.23 9.15
N SER A 29 10.14 -35.33 8.64
CA SER A 29 11.58 -35.54 8.71
C SER A 29 12.07 -35.42 10.16
N HIS A 30 13.00 -36.30 10.55
CA HIS A 30 13.66 -36.25 11.86
C HIS A 30 14.23 -34.87 12.20
N THR A 31 14.86 -34.20 11.22
CA THR A 31 15.44 -32.86 11.37
C THR A 31 14.42 -31.79 11.74
N VAL A 32 13.19 -31.89 11.24
CA VAL A 32 12.13 -30.92 11.55
C VAL A 32 11.64 -31.11 12.99
N VAL A 33 11.44 -32.37 13.41
CA VAL A 33 11.07 -32.70 14.79
C VAL A 33 12.17 -32.29 15.77
N ASP A 34 13.43 -32.54 15.42
CA ASP A 34 14.59 -32.15 16.25
C ASP A 34 14.71 -30.63 16.40
N ASN A 35 14.52 -29.87 15.31
CA ASN A 35 14.52 -28.41 15.35
C ASN A 35 13.33 -27.85 16.15
N PHE A 36 12.16 -28.48 16.06
CA PHE A 36 10.98 -28.11 16.86
C PHE A 36 11.22 -28.36 18.35
N ILE A 37 11.79 -29.51 18.73
CA ILE A 37 12.09 -29.82 20.13
C ILE A 37 13.16 -28.91 20.71
N LYS A 38 14.17 -28.55 19.91
CA LYS A 38 15.24 -27.62 20.33
C LYS A 38 14.69 -26.23 20.65
N ASN A 39 13.88 -25.67 19.75
CA ASN A 39 13.32 -24.32 19.89
C ASN A 39 11.84 -24.30 19.45
N PRO A 40 10.91 -24.72 20.32
CA PRO A 40 9.49 -24.82 19.96
C PRO A 40 8.86 -23.45 19.71
N GLU A 41 9.21 -22.44 20.52
CA GLU A 41 8.67 -21.07 20.44
C GLU A 41 9.05 -20.35 19.14
N GLU A 42 10.24 -20.61 18.60
CA GLU A 42 10.72 -19.98 17.36
C GLU A 42 10.32 -20.76 16.09
N HIS A 43 9.71 -21.95 16.24
CA HIS A 43 9.37 -22.77 15.10
C HIS A 43 8.28 -22.11 14.24
N GLY A 44 8.55 -21.95 12.95
CA GLY A 44 7.59 -21.36 12.01
C GLY A 44 7.37 -19.85 12.12
N THR A 45 7.96 -19.16 13.11
CA THR A 45 7.81 -17.71 13.28
C THR A 45 8.68 -16.93 12.28
N ARG A 46 9.80 -17.50 11.86
CA ARG A 46 10.75 -16.85 10.96
C ARG A 46 10.17 -16.70 9.55
N ARG A 47 9.80 -15.47 9.20
CA ARG A 47 9.37 -15.10 7.85
C ARG A 47 10.57 -14.81 6.96
N SER A 48 10.49 -15.22 5.69
CA SER A 48 11.44 -14.77 4.68
C SER A 48 11.20 -13.28 4.40
N ALA A 49 12.27 -12.50 4.30
CA ALA A 49 12.20 -11.08 3.92
C ALA A 49 11.61 -10.87 2.51
N GLY A 50 11.54 -11.94 1.70
CA GLY A 50 11.05 -11.89 0.33
C GLY A 50 12.03 -11.22 -0.63
N ARG A 51 11.56 -10.91 -1.84
CA ARG A 51 12.38 -10.29 -2.88
C ARG A 51 12.57 -8.80 -2.57
N PRO A 52 13.80 -8.24 -2.70
CA PRO A 52 14.02 -6.81 -2.54
C PRO A 52 13.21 -6.01 -3.56
N SER A 53 12.83 -4.79 -3.16
CA SER A 53 12.11 -3.88 -4.05
C SER A 53 13.00 -3.41 -5.19
N LEU A 54 12.44 -3.31 -6.40
CA LEU A 54 13.13 -2.74 -7.56
C LEU A 54 13.45 -1.25 -7.37
N LEU A 55 12.59 -0.52 -6.67
CA LEU A 55 12.73 0.92 -6.45
C LEU A 55 13.40 1.20 -5.11
N SER A 56 14.37 2.11 -5.11
CA SER A 56 14.96 2.61 -3.87
C SER A 56 13.95 3.48 -3.11
N ASP A 57 14.21 3.71 -1.82
CA ASP A 57 13.36 4.62 -1.02
C ASP A 57 13.48 6.07 -1.47
N ARG A 58 14.58 6.43 -2.16
CA ARG A 58 14.72 7.73 -2.82
C ARG A 58 13.78 7.84 -4.01
N ASP A 59 13.69 6.80 -4.84
CA ASP A 59 12.81 6.80 -6.01
C ASP A 59 11.35 6.84 -5.60
N LYS A 60 10.97 6.07 -4.57
CA LYS A 60 9.62 6.10 -4.01
C LYS A 60 9.24 7.52 -3.56
N ARG A 61 10.14 8.22 -2.85
CA ARG A 61 9.91 9.61 -2.44
C ARG A 61 9.77 10.57 -3.63
N ARG A 62 10.60 10.41 -4.67
CA ARG A 62 10.49 11.22 -5.90
C ARG A 62 9.15 11.00 -6.61
N ILE A 63 8.71 9.75 -6.73
CA ILE A 63 7.39 9.41 -7.27
C ILE A 63 6.27 10.11 -6.50
N LEU A 64 6.29 10.03 -5.17
CA LEU A 64 5.25 10.62 -4.33
C LEU A 64 5.25 12.15 -4.43
N ARG A 65 6.43 12.79 -4.47
CA ARG A 65 6.56 14.24 -4.63
C ARG A 65 5.98 14.71 -5.97
N GLU A 66 6.33 14.05 -7.07
CA GLU A 66 5.77 14.36 -8.41
C GLU A 66 4.26 14.12 -8.47
N ALA A 67 3.79 13.04 -7.84
CA ALA A 67 2.36 12.70 -7.80
C ALA A 67 1.53 13.69 -6.96
N SER A 68 2.11 14.28 -5.92
CA SER A 68 1.43 15.24 -5.03
C SER A 68 1.29 16.61 -5.67
N ASN A 69 2.31 17.06 -6.41
CA ASN A 69 2.37 18.42 -6.94
C ASN A 69 1.77 18.54 -8.36
N SER A 70 1.34 17.45 -8.97
CA SER A 70 0.88 17.45 -10.36
C SER A 70 -0.26 16.48 -10.64
N THR A 71 -1.01 16.72 -11.72
CA THR A 71 -2.04 15.82 -12.24
C THR A 71 -1.48 14.80 -13.25
N LYS A 72 -0.16 14.63 -13.32
CA LYS A 72 0.51 13.75 -14.28
C LYS A 72 0.04 12.30 -14.18
N SER A 73 -0.02 11.60 -15.31
CA SER A 73 -0.27 10.16 -15.34
C SER A 73 0.89 9.36 -14.75
N CYS A 74 0.66 8.11 -14.36
CA CYS A 74 1.76 7.24 -13.87
C CYS A 74 2.84 7.02 -14.94
N MET A 75 2.45 7.04 -16.22
CA MET A 75 3.35 6.92 -17.36
C MET A 75 4.25 8.16 -17.49
N GLU A 76 3.66 9.34 -17.36
CA GLU A 76 4.37 10.61 -17.37
C GLU A 76 5.32 10.73 -16.19
N ILE A 77 4.90 10.36 -14.98
CA ILE A 77 5.77 10.37 -13.78
C ILE A 77 6.96 9.42 -13.97
N ARG A 78 6.72 8.24 -14.54
CA ARG A 78 7.78 7.28 -14.86
C ARG A 78 8.78 7.88 -15.85
N SER A 79 8.28 8.52 -16.91
CA SER A 79 9.11 9.15 -17.94
C SER A 79 9.87 10.36 -17.40
N SER A 80 9.23 11.23 -16.62
CA SER A 80 9.86 12.43 -16.07
C SER A 80 10.98 12.11 -15.09
N LEU A 81 10.84 10.99 -14.36
CA LEU A 81 11.84 10.52 -13.41
C LEU A 81 12.84 9.53 -14.04
N ASN A 82 12.72 9.22 -15.35
CA ASN A 82 13.53 8.23 -16.06
C ASN A 82 13.67 6.89 -15.32
N LEU A 83 12.56 6.40 -14.76
CA LEU A 83 12.56 5.19 -13.94
C LEU A 83 12.55 3.92 -14.79
N ASN A 84 13.49 3.02 -14.53
CA ASN A 84 13.48 1.67 -15.10
C ASN A 84 12.50 0.74 -14.35
N ALA A 85 11.23 1.12 -14.32
CA ALA A 85 10.14 0.34 -13.73
C ALA A 85 8.91 0.39 -14.62
N SER A 86 7.94 -0.49 -14.38
CA SER A 86 6.65 -0.44 -15.06
C SER A 86 5.74 0.67 -14.50
N LYS A 87 4.78 1.14 -15.30
CA LYS A 87 3.74 2.09 -14.85
C LYS A 87 3.00 1.57 -13.61
N ASP A 88 2.78 0.26 -13.52
CA ASP A 88 2.05 -0.37 -12.41
C ASP A 88 2.87 -0.39 -11.13
N THR A 89 4.20 -0.45 -11.25
CA THR A 89 5.09 -0.31 -10.09
C THR A 89 5.01 1.10 -9.52
N VAL A 90 5.01 2.13 -10.37
CA VAL A 90 4.77 3.53 -9.96
C VAL A 90 3.39 3.67 -9.32
N TRP A 91 2.36 3.07 -9.92
CA TRP A 91 1.00 3.12 -9.37
C TRP A 91 0.89 2.44 -8.01
N ARG A 92 1.53 1.28 -7.81
CA ARG A 92 1.60 0.60 -6.50
C ARG A 92 2.23 1.47 -5.43
N VAL A 93 3.27 2.24 -5.75
CA VAL A 93 3.89 3.19 -4.80
C VAL A 93 2.89 4.28 -4.39
N ILE A 94 2.19 4.89 -5.35
CA ILE A 94 1.20 5.94 -5.08
C ILE A 94 0.04 5.38 -4.25
N ARG A 95 -0.52 4.22 -4.65
CA ARG A 95 -1.65 3.58 -3.96
C ARG A 95 -1.31 3.11 -2.55
N LYS A 96 -0.05 2.77 -2.28
CA LYS A 96 0.42 2.39 -0.93
C LYS A 96 0.52 3.61 0.00
N SER A 97 0.61 4.83 -0.54
CA SER A 97 0.67 6.04 0.28
C SER A 97 -0.68 6.32 0.95
N GLN A 98 -0.65 6.72 2.23
CA GLN A 98 -1.85 7.08 2.98
C GLN A 98 -2.34 8.50 2.67
N PHE A 99 -1.47 9.35 2.12
CA PHE A 99 -1.73 10.78 1.96
C PHE A 99 -2.23 11.17 0.57
N ILE A 100 -1.93 10.38 -0.48
CA ILE A 100 -2.24 10.72 -1.86
C ILE A 100 -3.37 9.84 -2.37
N VAL A 101 -4.53 10.46 -2.63
CA VAL A 101 -5.69 9.80 -3.21
C VAL A 101 -5.91 10.33 -4.64
N LYS A 102 -5.57 9.51 -5.64
CA LYS A 102 -5.91 9.84 -7.04
C LYS A 102 -7.36 9.46 -7.34
N ARG A 103 -8.16 10.46 -7.71
CA ARG A 103 -9.53 10.31 -8.20
C ARG A 103 -9.72 11.09 -9.49
N LYS A 104 -10.68 10.67 -10.31
CA LYS A 104 -11.15 11.50 -11.41
C LYS A 104 -11.91 12.71 -10.83
N MET A 105 -11.52 13.91 -11.26
CA MET A 105 -12.25 15.13 -10.90
C MET A 105 -13.66 15.06 -11.50
N ARG A 106 -14.68 15.48 -10.74
CA ARG A 106 -16.05 15.59 -11.28
C ARG A 106 -16.06 16.66 -12.36
N LYS A 107 -16.77 16.43 -13.47
CA LYS A 107 -16.90 17.45 -14.53
C LYS A 107 -17.61 18.68 -13.94
N ALA A 108 -16.96 19.83 -14.03
CA ALA A 108 -17.61 21.11 -13.79
C ALA A 108 -18.35 21.56 -15.06
N PRO A 109 -19.48 22.29 -14.92
CA PRO A 109 -20.13 22.92 -16.07
C PRO A 109 -19.18 23.84 -16.83
N PHE A 110 -19.35 23.93 -18.14
CA PHE A 110 -18.54 24.80 -18.98
C PHE A 110 -18.77 26.28 -18.64
N MET A 111 -17.69 27.00 -18.34
CA MET A 111 -17.73 28.42 -17.98
C MET A 111 -17.49 29.28 -19.23
N THR A 112 -18.57 29.79 -19.82
CA THR A 112 -18.49 30.78 -20.91
C THR A 112 -17.81 32.07 -20.43
N LYS A 113 -17.35 32.92 -21.37
CA LYS A 113 -16.78 34.24 -21.04
C LYS A 113 -17.75 35.08 -20.21
N LYS A 114 -19.02 35.12 -20.62
CA LYS A 114 -20.11 35.81 -19.90
C LYS A 114 -20.30 35.28 -18.47
N HIS A 115 -20.26 33.96 -18.27
CA HIS A 115 -20.34 33.40 -16.91
C HIS A 115 -19.18 33.84 -16.02
N ARG A 116 -17.95 33.89 -16.56
CA ARG A 116 -16.76 34.33 -15.81
C ARG A 116 -16.89 35.79 -15.39
N GLU A 117 -17.28 36.67 -16.31
CA GLU A 117 -17.49 38.09 -16.05
C GLU A 117 -18.58 38.31 -14.98
N ASN A 118 -19.73 37.65 -15.12
CA ASN A 118 -20.83 37.74 -14.15
C ASN A 118 -20.42 37.25 -12.76
N ARG A 119 -19.64 36.17 -12.65
CA ARG A 119 -19.13 35.68 -11.36
C ARG A 119 -18.18 36.69 -10.70
N VAL A 120 -17.31 37.32 -11.48
CA VAL A 120 -16.41 38.36 -10.96
C VAL A 120 -17.18 39.60 -10.53
N ALA A 121 -18.15 40.05 -11.34
CA ALA A 121 -19.02 41.17 -10.99
C ALA A 121 -19.83 40.89 -9.71
N PHE A 122 -20.38 39.68 -9.58
CA PHE A 122 -21.06 39.22 -8.37
C PHE A 122 -20.13 39.26 -7.15
N ALA A 123 -18.92 38.67 -7.26
CA ALA A 123 -17.95 38.65 -6.16
C ALA A 123 -17.55 40.07 -5.72
N ARG A 124 -17.33 40.99 -6.68
CA ARG A 124 -17.04 42.40 -6.37
C ARG A 124 -18.20 43.07 -5.66
N ARG A 125 -19.43 42.89 -6.16
CA ARG A 125 -20.64 43.46 -5.56
C ARG A 125 -20.90 42.94 -4.14
N CYS A 126 -20.68 41.65 -3.92
CA CYS A 126 -20.92 40.99 -2.64
C CYS A 126 -19.68 40.96 -1.72
N SER A 127 -18.61 41.69 -2.06
CA SER A 127 -17.35 41.69 -1.31
C SER A 127 -17.49 42.19 0.14
N ARG A 128 -18.49 43.03 0.41
CA ARG A 128 -18.79 43.61 1.73
C ARG A 128 -20.07 43.03 2.35
N THR A 129 -20.63 41.98 1.77
CA THR A 129 -21.89 41.40 2.24
C THR A 129 -21.63 40.52 3.47
N GLU A 130 -22.39 40.75 4.54
CA GLU A 130 -22.39 39.90 5.73
C GLU A 130 -23.25 38.66 5.51
N TRP A 131 -22.63 37.58 5.03
CA TRP A 131 -23.32 36.34 4.69
C TRP A 131 -24.05 35.67 5.86
N ASN A 132 -23.68 35.99 7.11
CA ASN A 132 -24.35 35.49 8.32
C ASN A 132 -25.79 36.02 8.48
N LYS A 133 -26.15 37.09 7.76
CA LYS A 133 -27.50 37.69 7.77
C LYS A 133 -28.33 37.30 6.54
N VAL A 134 -27.75 36.51 5.62
CA VAL A 134 -28.40 36.09 4.38
C VAL A 134 -28.93 34.68 4.56
N PHE A 135 -30.24 34.53 4.72
CA PHE A 135 -30.88 33.21 4.71
C PHE A 135 -31.09 32.76 3.26
N VAL A 136 -30.41 31.67 2.90
CA VAL A 136 -30.67 30.96 1.65
C VAL A 136 -31.77 29.95 1.93
N MET A 137 -32.99 30.23 1.49
CA MET A 137 -34.07 29.25 1.49
C MET A 137 -33.76 28.20 0.42
N CYS A 138 -33.59 26.95 0.83
CA CYS A 138 -33.43 25.79 -0.06
C CYS A 138 -34.78 25.31 -0.59
#